data_AF-W1XZ98-F1
#
_entry.id   AF-W1XZ98-F1
#
_cell.length_a   1.000
_cell.length_b   1.000
_cell.length_c   1.000
_cell.angle_alpha   90.00
_cell.angle_beta   90.00
_cell.angle_gamma   90.00
#
_symmetry.space_group_name_H-M   'P 1'
#
loop_
_entity.id
_entity.type
_entity.pdbx_description
1 polymer ?
#
loop_
_entity_poly.entity_id
_entity_poly.type
_entity_poly.pdbx_seq_one_letter_code
_entity_poly.pdbx_strand_id
1 'polypeptide(L)'
;ISKIVDIKLIDSVEQMLKIASEKLDRQFDRKVYFGLSLHLQGSIERMSRGIKIHHPKLNSIRMQYRDEFITAMEIIKIIETNFNVQASLDEIGYITMFLAAGKDEFNELLEIKVGVLVIMHGKNT
;
A
#
# COMPACT_ATOMS: atom_id res chain seq x y z
N ILE A 1 12.44 -10.18 5.36
CA ILE A 1 11.68 -9.64 4.21
C ILE A 1 12.16 -10.21 2.88
N SER A 2 13.47 -10.22 2.57
CA SER A 2 14.01 -10.77 1.31
C SER A 2 13.71 -12.26 1.02
N LYS A 3 13.27 -13.04 2.01
CA LYS A 3 12.78 -14.42 1.80
C LYS A 3 11.38 -14.50 1.18
N ILE A 4 10.63 -13.38 1.14
CA ILE A 4 9.21 -13.30 0.77
C ILE A 4 8.99 -12.21 -0.30
N VAL A 5 9.84 -11.18 -0.33
CA VAL A 5 9.74 -10.01 -1.20
C VAL A 5 11.00 -9.94 -2.08
N ASP A 6 10.82 -9.72 -3.38
CA ASP A 6 11.90 -9.57 -4.36
C ASP A 6 12.89 -8.45 -3.96
N ILE A 7 14.19 -8.67 -4.15
CA ILE A 7 15.24 -7.68 -3.86
C ILE A 7 14.98 -6.36 -4.62
N LYS A 8 14.51 -6.46 -5.86
CA LYS A 8 14.19 -5.31 -6.70
C LYS A 8 13.02 -4.50 -6.15
N LEU A 9 12.07 -5.18 -5.51
CA LEU A 9 10.93 -4.53 -4.87
C LEU A 9 11.36 -3.84 -3.58
N ILE A 10 12.27 -4.45 -2.81
CA ILE A 10 12.85 -3.83 -1.61
C ILE A 10 13.51 -2.49 -1.96
N ASP A 11 14.38 -2.48 -2.96
CA ASP A 11 15.08 -1.27 -3.40
C ASP A 11 14.08 -0.20 -3.88
N SER A 12 13.04 -0.63 -4.60
CA SER A 12 11.98 0.27 -5.07
C SER A 12 11.22 0.90 -3.89
N VAL A 13 10.86 0.12 -2.86
CA VAL A 13 10.15 0.62 -1.68
C VAL A 13 11.02 1.60 -0.89
N GLU A 14 12.31 1.32 -0.74
CA GLU A 14 13.25 2.23 -0.06
C GLU A 14 13.35 3.57 -0.80
N GLN A 15 13.46 3.53 -2.13
CA GLN A 15 13.46 4.74 -2.96
C GLN A 15 12.14 5.52 -2.85
N MET A 16 11.00 4.82 -2.89
CA MET A 16 9.68 5.42 -2.75
C MET A 16 9.53 6.13 -1.41
N LEU A 17 9.90 5.48 -0.30
CA LEU A 17 9.76 6.07 1.04
C LEU A 17 10.75 7.21 1.28
N LYS A 18 11.93 7.17 0.66
CA LYS A 18 12.86 8.30 0.69
C LYS A 18 12.25 9.55 0.06
N ILE A 19 11.71 9.43 -1.15
CA ILE A 19 11.05 10.54 -1.86
C ILE A 19 9.83 11.04 -1.08
N ALA A 20 9.02 10.11 -0.53
CA ALA A 20 7.87 10.47 0.28
C ALA A 20 8.27 11.21 1.56
N SER A 21 9.38 10.83 2.19
CA SER A 21 9.92 11.47 3.40
C SER A 21 10.33 12.91 3.12
N GLU A 22 11.03 13.13 2.02
CA GLU A 22 11.46 14.47 1.58
C GLU A 22 10.27 15.39 1.23
N LYS A 23 9.23 14.85 0.58
CA LYS A 23 8.06 15.65 0.16
C LYS A 23 7.08 15.97 1.27
N LEU A 24 6.90 15.05 2.21
CA LEU A 24 5.93 15.16 3.29
C LEU A 24 6.56 15.66 4.59
N ASP A 25 7.86 15.96 4.58
CA ASP A 25 8.67 16.35 5.75
C ASP A 25 8.42 15.44 6.96
N ARG A 26 8.43 14.12 6.71
CA ARG A 26 8.05 13.13 7.73
C ARG A 26 8.81 11.82 7.58
N GLN A 27 9.23 11.27 8.71
CA GLN A 27 9.83 9.94 8.77
C GLN A 27 8.78 8.84 8.75
N PHE A 28 9.11 7.74 8.08
CA PHE A 28 8.29 6.53 8.02
C PHE A 28 8.90 5.45 8.89
N ASP A 29 8.10 4.85 9.76
CA ASP A 29 8.57 3.78 10.62
C ASP A 29 8.72 2.45 9.85
N ARG A 30 9.29 1.45 10.53
CA ARG A 30 9.46 0.12 9.93
C ARG A 30 8.14 -0.55 9.60
N LYS A 31 7.04 -0.23 10.30
CA LYS A 31 5.73 -0.84 10.05
C LYS A 31 5.20 -0.39 8.69
N VAL A 32 5.33 0.89 8.36
CA VAL A 32 4.97 1.39 7.02
C VAL A 32 5.81 0.72 5.94
N TYR A 33 7.13 0.63 6.14
CA TYR A 33 8.03 -0.06 5.22
C TYR A 33 7.61 -1.52 4.95
N PHE A 34 7.38 -2.31 6.00
CA PHE A 34 6.96 -3.70 5.85
C PHE A 34 5.57 -3.83 5.23
N GLY A 35 4.62 -3.01 5.67
CA GLY A 35 3.25 -3.01 5.16
C GLY A 35 3.18 -2.66 3.69
N LEU A 36 3.88 -1.59 3.28
CA LEU A 36 3.94 -1.17 1.88
C LEU A 36 4.63 -2.21 1.00
N SER A 37 5.73 -2.81 1.48
CA SER A 37 6.42 -3.88 0.75
C SER A 37 5.50 -5.07 0.48
N LEU A 38 4.75 -5.51 1.51
CA LEU A 38 3.80 -6.63 1.38
C LEU A 38 2.63 -6.29 0.46
N HIS A 39 2.08 -5.07 0.59
CA HIS A 39 1.01 -4.59 -0.30
C HIS A 39 1.47 -4.57 -1.76
N LEU A 40 2.65 -4.00 -2.03
CA LEU A 40 3.18 -3.89 -3.39
C LEU A 40 3.51 -5.24 -4.00
N GLN A 41 4.00 -6.21 -3.23
CA GLN A 41 4.22 -7.59 -3.71
C GLN A 41 2.93 -8.14 -4.33
N GLY A 42 1.82 -8.11 -3.59
CA GLY A 42 0.53 -8.57 -4.11
C GLY A 42 -0.05 -7.66 -5.20
N SER A 43 0.21 -6.36 -5.14
CA SER A 43 -0.31 -5.38 -6.11
C SER A 43 0.35 -5.55 -7.47
N ILE A 44 1.66 -5.79 -7.53
CA ILE A 44 2.38 -6.06 -8.77
C ILE A 44 1.86 -7.34 -9.44
N GLU A 45 1.62 -8.39 -8.67
CA GLU A 45 1.01 -9.63 -9.18
C GLU A 45 -0.39 -9.40 -9.75
N ARG A 46 -1.22 -8.56 -9.11
CA ARG A 46 -2.54 -8.19 -9.64
C ARG A 46 -2.44 -7.34 -10.90
N MET A 47 -1.63 -6.28 -10.88
CA MET A 47 -1.47 -5.34 -11.99
C MET A 47 -0.90 -6.02 -13.24
N SER A 48 0.10 -6.90 -13.07
CA SER A 48 0.66 -7.70 -14.18
C SER A 48 -0.36 -8.65 -14.83
N ARG A 49 -1.38 -9.08 -14.08
CA ARG A 49 -2.51 -9.88 -14.58
C ARG A 49 -3.70 -9.04 -15.06
N GLY A 50 -3.61 -7.71 -14.99
CA GLY A 50 -4.70 -6.79 -15.31
C GLY A 50 -5.88 -6.84 -14.34
N ILE A 51 -5.69 -7.42 -13.15
CA ILE A 51 -6.72 -7.51 -12.11
C ILE A 51 -6.85 -6.14 -11.44
N LYS A 52 -8.00 -5.50 -11.62
CA LYS A 52 -8.32 -4.23 -10.97
C LYS A 52 -8.93 -4.47 -9.60
N ILE A 53 -8.58 -3.62 -8.64
CA ILE A 53 -9.21 -3.58 -7.32
C ILE A 53 -10.02 -2.29 -7.16
N HIS A 54 -10.97 -2.32 -6.24
CA HIS A 54 -11.81 -1.18 -5.91
C HIS A 54 -11.49 -0.69 -4.50
N HIS A 55 -11.26 0.62 -4.37
CA HIS A 55 -11.06 1.29 -3.11
C HIS A 55 -12.36 2.00 -2.69
N PRO A 56 -13.08 1.51 -1.66
CA PRO A 56 -14.45 1.95 -1.34
C PRO A 56 -14.56 3.42 -0.91
N LYS A 57 -13.47 4.01 -0.39
CA LYS A 57 -13.42 5.41 0.09
C LYS A 57 -12.45 6.30 -0.70
N LEU A 58 -12.22 6.01 -1.99
CA LEU A 58 -11.18 6.68 -2.78
C LEU A 58 -11.33 8.21 -2.78
N ASN A 59 -12.55 8.70 -3.01
CA ASN A 59 -12.81 10.15 -3.03
C ASN A 59 -12.52 10.82 -1.69
N SER A 60 -12.88 10.17 -0.57
CA SER A 60 -12.60 10.66 0.78
C SER A 60 -11.10 10.70 1.05
N ILE A 61 -10.37 9.63 0.73
CA ILE A 61 -8.90 9.57 0.90
C ILE A 61 -8.21 10.65 0.07
N ARG A 62 -8.60 10.82 -1.21
CA ARG A 62 -8.04 11.85 -2.09
C ARG A 62 -8.27 13.27 -1.57
N MET A 63 -9.40 13.51 -0.92
CA MET A 63 -9.74 14.83 -0.39
C MET A 63 -9.05 15.11 0.95
N GLN A 64 -9.01 14.12 1.85
CA GLN A 64 -8.48 14.26 3.20
C GLN A 64 -6.94 14.21 3.24
N TYR A 65 -6.33 13.37 2.41
CA TYR A 65 -4.89 13.15 2.36
C TYR A 65 -4.34 13.55 0.99
N ARG A 66 -4.61 14.80 0.59
CA ARG A 66 -4.30 15.30 -0.75
C ARG A 66 -2.81 15.25 -1.05
N ASP A 67 -1.97 15.66 -0.11
CA ASP A 67 -0.51 15.72 -0.29
C ASP A 67 0.08 14.31 -0.36
N GLU A 68 -0.40 13.40 0.49
CA GLU A 68 -0.06 11.99 0.43
C GLU A 68 -0.54 11.33 -0.87
N PHE A 69 -1.72 11.71 -1.38
CA PHE A 69 -2.24 11.17 -2.63
C PHE A 69 -1.41 11.61 -3.83
N ILE A 70 -1.04 12.88 -3.90
CA ILE A 70 -0.15 13.42 -4.93
C ILE A 70 1.22 12.74 -4.83
N THR A 71 1.74 12.58 -3.63
CA THR A 71 3.01 11.87 -3.39
C THR A 71 2.92 10.41 -3.83
N ALA A 72 1.82 9.72 -3.50
CA ALA A 72 1.55 8.34 -3.90
C ALA A 72 1.53 8.18 -5.43
N MET A 73 0.88 9.11 -6.14
CA MET A 73 0.86 9.15 -7.61
C MET A 73 2.25 9.31 -8.24
N GLU A 74 3.18 9.93 -7.53
CA GLU A 74 4.54 10.13 -8.03
C GLU A 74 5.42 8.93 -7.76
N ILE A 75 5.44 8.43 -6.51
CA ILE A 75 6.30 7.33 -6.11
C ILE A 75 5.91 6.01 -6.78
N ILE A 76 4.62 5.80 -7.09
CA ILE A 76 4.15 4.57 -7.77
C ILE A 76 4.75 4.40 -9.16
N LYS A 77 5.18 5.50 -9.81
CA LYS A 77 5.84 5.44 -11.13
C LYS A 77 7.14 4.65 -11.11
N ILE A 78 7.81 4.58 -9.96
CA ILE A 78 9.00 3.74 -9.76
C ILE A 78 8.63 2.28 -9.97
N ILE A 79 7.51 1.83 -9.39
CA ILE A 79 7.01 0.47 -9.55
C ILE A 79 6.52 0.23 -10.98
N GLU A 80 5.75 1.16 -11.55
CA GLU A 80 5.27 1.05 -12.93
C GLU A 80 6.43 0.86 -13.91
N THR A 81 7.50 1.63 -13.74
CA THR A 81 8.72 1.55 -14.56
C THR A 81 9.50 0.26 -14.30
N ASN A 82 9.78 -0.05 -13.03
CA ASN A 82 10.64 -1.18 -12.66
C ASN A 82 10.00 -2.53 -13.00
N PHE A 83 8.67 -2.64 -12.93
CA PHE A 83 7.95 -3.90 -13.11
C PHE A 83 7.10 -3.93 -14.39
N ASN A 84 7.10 -2.85 -15.18
CA ASN A 84 6.33 -2.73 -16.42
C ASN A 84 4.84 -3.01 -16.20
N VAL A 85 4.25 -2.32 -15.21
CA VAL A 85 2.84 -2.43 -14.81
C VAL A 85 2.19 -1.05 -14.79
N GLN A 86 0.86 -1.00 -14.70
CA GLN A 86 0.11 0.26 -14.56
C GLN A 86 -0.76 0.22 -13.30
N ALA A 87 -0.66 1.26 -12.48
CA ALA A 87 -1.43 1.39 -11.25
C ALA A 87 -2.76 2.12 -11.51
N SER A 88 -3.84 1.59 -10.95
CA SER A 88 -5.12 2.30 -10.91
C SER A 88 -5.13 3.38 -9.82
N LEU A 89 -6.10 4.30 -9.91
CA LEU A 89 -6.34 5.26 -8.83
C LEU A 89 -6.69 4.57 -7.50
N ASP A 90 -7.32 3.40 -7.55
CA ASP A 90 -7.61 2.60 -6.36
C ASP A 90 -6.32 2.09 -5.68
N GLU A 91 -5.34 1.62 -6.45
CA GLU A 91 -4.02 1.22 -5.92
C GLU A 91 -3.28 2.43 -5.32
N ILE A 92 -3.33 3.59 -5.99
CA ILE A 92 -2.80 4.86 -5.46
C ILE A 92 -3.51 5.23 -4.15
N GLY A 93 -4.81 5.00 -4.04
CA GLY A 93 -5.58 5.19 -2.82
C GLY A 93 -5.04 4.34 -1.66
N TYR A 94 -4.76 3.06 -1.89
CA TYR A 94 -4.15 2.21 -0.86
C TYR A 94 -2.74 2.63 -0.48
N ILE A 95 -1.92 3.07 -1.43
CA ILE A 95 -0.59 3.62 -1.10
C ILE A 95 -0.72 4.89 -0.26
N THR A 96 -1.66 5.77 -0.61
CA THR A 96 -1.98 6.98 0.17
C THR A 96 -2.29 6.63 1.62
N MET A 97 -3.01 5.53 1.87
CA MET A 97 -3.30 5.05 3.22
C MET A 97 -2.03 4.68 4.00
N PHE A 98 -1.07 3.99 3.38
CA PHE A 98 0.24 3.75 4.02
C PHE A 98 0.98 5.06 4.33
N LEU A 99 0.87 6.03 3.42
CA LEU A 99 1.43 7.36 3.64
C LEU A 99 0.64 8.17 4.69
N ALA A 100 -0.63 7.87 4.95
CA ALA A 100 -1.43 8.57 5.95
C ALA A 100 -1.31 7.95 7.35
N ALA A 101 -0.90 6.68 7.46
CA ALA A 101 -0.93 5.89 8.69
C ALA A 101 -0.17 6.44 9.90
N GLY A 102 0.72 7.43 9.71
CA GLY A 102 1.39 8.14 10.80
C GLY A 102 0.56 9.27 11.43
N LYS A 103 -0.67 9.52 10.98
CA LYS A 103 -1.58 10.55 11.54
C LYS A 103 -2.66 9.89 12.41
N ASP A 104 -2.89 10.45 13.59
CA ASP A 104 -3.88 9.92 14.55
C ASP A 104 -5.30 9.80 13.94
N GLU A 105 -5.69 10.75 13.09
CA GLU A 105 -6.98 10.77 12.36
C GLU A 105 -7.18 9.57 11.41
N PHE A 106 -6.10 8.95 10.94
CA PHE A 106 -6.19 7.79 10.04
C PHE A 106 -6.71 6.55 10.77
N ASN A 107 -6.45 6.42 12.07
CA ASN A 107 -6.91 5.28 12.86
C ASN A 107 -8.43 5.24 13.03
N GLU A 108 -9.11 6.39 13.03
CA GLU A 108 -10.58 6.46 13.10
C GLU A 108 -11.26 5.96 11.81
N LEU A 109 -10.64 6.17 10.63
CA LEU A 109 -11.19 5.70 9.36
C LEU A 109 -11.18 4.17 9.20
N LEU A 110 -10.31 3.50 9.95
CA LEU A 110 -10.06 2.06 9.95
C LEU A 110 -10.95 1.26 10.92
N GLU A 111 -11.94 1.88 11.59
CA GLU A 111 -12.92 1.15 12.43
C GLU A 111 -13.89 0.26 11.62
N ILE A 112 -13.35 -0.59 10.75
CA ILE A 112 -14.05 -1.73 10.19
C ILE A 112 -13.78 -2.89 11.15
N LYS A 113 -14.77 -3.24 11.97
CA LYS A 113 -14.72 -4.44 12.81
C LYS A 113 -14.74 -5.69 11.92
N VAL A 114 -13.56 -6.27 11.65
CA VAL A 114 -13.46 -7.54 10.92
C VAL A 114 -13.64 -8.70 11.90
N GLY A 115 -14.74 -9.44 11.77
CA GLY A 115 -14.94 -10.71 12.48
C GLY A 115 -14.29 -11.86 11.70
N VAL A 116 -13.24 -12.46 12.23
CA VAL A 116 -12.65 -13.67 11.65
C VAL A 116 -13.26 -14.90 12.31
N LEU A 117 -14.11 -15.63 11.58
CA LEU A 117 -14.66 -16.91 12.02
C LEU A 117 -13.83 -18.04 11.37
N VAL A 118 -13.01 -18.71 12.18
CA VAL A 118 -12.25 -19.90 11.73
C VAL A 118 -13.09 -21.14 12.02
N ILE A 119 -13.50 -21.85 10.98
CA ILE A 119 -14.16 -23.16 11.11
C ILE A 119 -13.22 -24.22 10.58
N MET A 120 -12.84 -25.16 11.43
CA MET A 120 -12.14 -26.38 11.04
C MET A 120 -13.07 -27.57 11.27
N HIS A 121 -13.18 -28.47 10.29
CA HIS A 121 -13.70 -29.81 10.54
C HIS A 121 -12.51 -30.79 10.57
N GLY A 122 -12.11 -31.22 11.77
CA GLY A 122 -11.22 -32.38 11.89
C GLY A 122 -11.98 -33.62 11.41
N LYS A 123 -11.37 -34.42 10.53
CA LYS A 123 -11.88 -35.77 10.29
C LYS A 123 -11.56 -36.60 11.52
N ASN A 124 -12.59 -37.04 12.24
CA ASN A 124 -12.49 -38.17 13.15
C ASN A 124 -12.26 -39.43 12.31
N THR A 125 -11.08 -40.02 12.43
CA THR A 125 -10.86 -41.44 12.20
C THR A 125 -10.74 -42.13 13.54
#